data_AF-A0A918WI02-F1
#
_entry.id   AF-A0A918WI02-F1
#
_cell.length_a   1.000
_cell.length_b   1.000
_cell.length_c   1.000
_cell.angle_alpha   90.00
_cell.angle_beta   90.00
_cell.angle_gamma   90.00
#
_symmetry.space_group_name_H-M   'P 1'
#
loop_
_entity.id
_entity.type
_entity.pdbx_description
1 polymer ?
#
loop_
_entity_poly.entity_id
_entity_poly.type
_entity_poly.pdbx_seq_one_letter_code
_entity_poly.pdbx_strand_id
1 'polypeptide(L)'
;MARSAPPYVKKAVAAANRIAGKPYKWGGGHGTHIDSGYDCSGATSYVLREAGLLNGSLPSKGFYRYGRRGAGDWITVWVRDGHVFLTIGGARFDAMGEDSHGGPKWFTSERSTRKFTPRRPKT
;
A
#
# COMPACT_ATOMS: atom_id res chain seq x y z
N MET A 1 14.18 9.00 -15.54
CA MET A 1 14.98 8.95 -14.30
C MET A 1 14.84 7.58 -13.61
N ALA A 2 15.37 6.50 -14.19
CA ALA A 2 15.04 5.13 -13.76
C ALA A 2 16.20 4.30 -13.15
N ARG A 3 17.34 4.90 -12.81
CA ARG A 3 18.55 4.12 -12.43
C ARG A 3 18.95 4.09 -10.94
N SER A 4 18.33 4.85 -10.04
CA SER A 4 18.70 4.76 -8.60
C SER A 4 17.53 4.76 -7.62
N ALA A 5 16.43 4.07 -7.93
CA ALA A 5 15.45 3.75 -6.89
C ALA A 5 16.08 2.78 -5.86
N PRO A 6 15.98 3.05 -4.55
CA PRO A 6 16.51 2.14 -3.53
C PRO A 6 15.96 0.72 -3.67
N PRO A 7 16.71 -0.32 -3.23
CA PRO A 7 16.27 -1.71 -3.34
C PRO A 7 14.87 -1.98 -2.77
N TYR A 8 14.50 -1.36 -1.66
CA TYR A 8 13.17 -1.53 -1.05
C TYR A 8 12.04 -0.99 -1.93
N VAL A 9 12.29 0.05 -2.74
CA VAL A 9 11.30 0.62 -3.67
C VAL A 9 11.06 -0.36 -4.82
N LYS A 10 12.13 -0.93 -5.36
CA LYS A 10 12.04 -1.95 -6.43
C LYS A 10 11.26 -3.18 -5.95
N LYS A 11 11.53 -3.63 -4.73
CA LYS A 11 10.77 -4.72 -4.10
C LYS A 11 9.29 -4.36 -3.90
N ALA A 12 8.98 -3.15 -3.44
CA ALA A 12 7.61 -2.67 -3.27
C ALA A 12 6.85 -2.64 -4.61
N VAL A 13 7.46 -2.13 -5.68
CA VAL A 13 6.86 -2.13 -7.03
C VAL A 13 6.62 -3.55 -7.51
N ALA A 14 7.60 -4.45 -7.37
CA ALA A 14 7.46 -5.84 -7.77
C ALA A 14 6.36 -6.57 -6.98
N ALA A 15 6.21 -6.28 -5.69
CA ALA A 15 5.16 -6.82 -4.85
C ALA A 15 3.77 -6.29 -5.25
N ALA A 16 3.64 -4.98 -5.46
CA ALA A 16 2.40 -4.35 -5.91
C ALA A 16 1.96 -4.92 -7.27
N ASN A 17 2.89 -5.11 -8.21
CA ASN A 17 2.61 -5.75 -9.50
C ASN A 17 2.11 -7.19 -9.36
N ARG A 18 2.63 -7.98 -8.40
CA ARG A 18 2.20 -9.37 -8.18
C ARG A 18 0.73 -9.51 -7.77
N ILE A 19 0.17 -8.52 -7.09
CA ILE A 19 -1.22 -8.55 -6.62
C ILE A 19 -2.13 -7.62 -7.40
N ALA A 20 -1.59 -6.76 -8.28
CA ALA A 20 -2.37 -5.87 -9.13
C ALA A 20 -3.37 -6.68 -9.98
N GLY A 21 -4.63 -6.24 -9.99
CA GLY A 21 -5.72 -6.89 -10.73
C GLY A 21 -6.41 -8.05 -9.98
N LYS A 22 -5.91 -8.45 -8.80
CA LYS A 22 -6.64 -9.40 -7.95
C LYS A 22 -7.95 -8.77 -7.42
N PRO A 23 -8.98 -9.59 -7.12
CA PRO A 23 -10.24 -9.09 -6.58
C PRO A 23 -10.05 -8.44 -5.21
N TYR A 24 -10.98 -7.56 -4.85
CA TYR A 24 -11.09 -7.10 -3.48
C TYR A 24 -11.65 -8.23 -2.63
N LYS A 25 -11.09 -8.43 -1.44
CA LYS A 25 -11.57 -9.42 -0.49
C LYS A 25 -11.43 -8.86 0.91
N TRP A 26 -12.54 -8.67 1.61
CA TRP A 26 -12.53 -8.19 2.99
C TRP A 26 -11.71 -9.13 3.90
N GLY A 27 -10.71 -8.59 4.61
CA GLY A 27 -9.75 -9.37 5.40
C GLY A 27 -8.66 -10.09 4.59
N GLY A 28 -8.69 -9.98 3.26
CA GLY A 28 -7.76 -10.64 2.36
C GLY A 28 -6.34 -10.10 2.49
N GLY A 29 -5.35 -11.01 2.55
CA GLY A 29 -3.92 -10.66 2.61
C GLY A 29 -3.31 -10.40 4.00
N HIS A 30 -4.09 -10.56 5.07
CA HIS A 30 -3.59 -10.37 6.45
C HIS A 30 -2.95 -11.62 7.06
N GLY A 31 -3.54 -12.79 6.83
CA GLY A 31 -3.06 -14.08 7.38
C GLY A 31 -2.44 -15.03 6.36
N THR A 32 -2.73 -14.83 5.08
CA THR A 32 -2.20 -15.66 3.98
C THR A 32 -1.13 -14.88 3.24
N HIS A 33 0.04 -15.50 3.01
CA HIS A 33 1.15 -14.84 2.32
C HIS A 33 0.75 -14.41 0.91
N ILE A 34 0.15 -15.32 0.12
CA ILE A 34 -0.44 -15.03 -1.18
C ILE A 34 -1.92 -15.42 -1.16
N ASP A 35 -2.81 -14.44 -1.12
CA ASP A 35 -4.27 -14.65 -1.07
C ASP A 35 -4.92 -14.57 -2.47
N SER A 36 -6.15 -15.05 -2.58
CA SER A 36 -6.99 -14.96 -3.78
C SER A 36 -7.49 -13.53 -4.03
N GLY A 37 -7.57 -12.69 -2.99
CA GLY A 37 -7.93 -11.28 -3.07
C GLY A 37 -7.38 -10.49 -1.88
N TYR A 38 -7.41 -9.16 -1.97
CA TYR A 38 -6.80 -8.28 -0.96
C TYR A 38 -7.71 -7.10 -0.64
N ASP A 39 -7.84 -6.78 0.64
CA ASP A 39 -8.43 -5.50 1.06
C ASP A 39 -7.39 -4.35 1.03
N CYS A 40 -7.81 -3.14 1.35
CA CYS A 40 -6.95 -1.95 1.38
C CYS A 40 -5.70 -2.12 2.26
N SER A 41 -5.91 -2.64 3.47
CA SER A 41 -4.88 -2.82 4.48
C SER A 41 -4.04 -4.08 4.27
N GLY A 42 -4.62 -5.15 3.72
CA GLY A 42 -3.94 -6.37 3.34
C GLY A 42 -3.05 -6.16 2.12
N ALA A 43 -3.52 -5.42 1.10
CA ALA A 43 -2.70 -5.03 -0.04
C ALA A 43 -1.51 -4.15 0.40
N THR A 44 -1.77 -3.13 1.23
CA THR A 44 -0.73 -2.26 1.79
C THR A 44 0.28 -3.07 2.61
N SER A 45 -0.19 -3.95 3.50
CA SER A 45 0.66 -4.80 4.34
C SER A 45 1.51 -5.76 3.52
N TYR A 46 0.92 -6.40 2.51
CA TYR A 46 1.65 -7.30 1.60
C TYR A 46 2.80 -6.58 0.91
N VAL A 47 2.55 -5.42 0.31
CA VAL A 47 3.58 -4.66 -0.40
C VAL A 47 4.71 -4.24 0.53
N LEU A 48 4.39 -3.74 1.73
CA LEU A 48 5.41 -3.31 2.69
C LEU A 48 6.20 -4.49 3.25
N ARG A 49 5.56 -5.64 3.49
CA ARG A 49 6.22 -6.86 3.96
C ARG A 49 7.20 -7.40 2.93
N GLU A 50 6.78 -7.52 1.67
CA GLU A 50 7.65 -7.97 0.56
C GLU A 50 8.82 -7.00 0.30
N ALA A 51 8.65 -5.72 0.64
CA ALA A 51 9.71 -4.73 0.59
C ALA A 51 10.66 -4.77 1.80
N GLY A 52 10.37 -5.56 2.84
CA GLY A 52 11.12 -5.61 4.10
C GLY A 52 10.87 -4.40 5.00
N LEU A 53 9.74 -3.70 4.83
CA LEU A 53 9.39 -2.45 5.50
C LEU A 53 8.30 -2.63 6.57
N LEU A 54 7.77 -3.83 6.72
CA LEU A 54 6.78 -4.21 7.73
C LEU A 54 6.95 -5.68 8.10
N ASN A 55 6.91 -5.99 9.39
CA ASN A 55 6.79 -7.36 9.88
C ASN A 55 5.32 -7.67 10.18
N GLY A 56 4.78 -8.71 9.57
CA GLY A 56 3.38 -9.14 9.75
C GLY A 56 2.37 -8.42 8.85
N SER A 57 1.20 -8.13 9.40
CA SER A 57 0.11 -7.38 8.75
C SER A 57 -0.51 -6.38 9.73
N LEU A 58 -1.02 -5.27 9.21
CA LEU A 58 -1.71 -4.26 10.00
C LEU A 58 -3.09 -3.98 9.41
N PRO A 59 -4.13 -3.81 10.25
CA PRO A 59 -5.38 -3.20 9.81
C PRO A 59 -5.16 -1.72 9.45
N SER A 60 -6.08 -1.12 8.69
CA SER A 60 -6.01 0.29 8.27
C SER A 60 -5.70 1.24 9.42
N LYS A 61 -6.37 1.09 10.57
CA LYS A 61 -6.15 1.89 11.79
C LYS A 61 -4.74 1.73 12.38
N GLY A 62 -4.11 0.57 12.21
CA GLY A 62 -2.73 0.31 12.64
C GLY A 62 -1.73 1.22 11.93
N PHE A 63 -2.01 1.60 10.68
CA PHE A 63 -1.10 2.44 9.90
C PHE A 63 -0.96 3.87 10.43
N TYR A 64 -1.87 4.38 11.26
CA TYR A 64 -1.67 5.69 11.93
C TYR A 64 -0.38 5.75 12.75
N ARG A 65 0.08 4.60 13.27
CA ARG A 65 1.30 4.46 14.08
C ARG A 65 2.47 3.89 13.29
N TYR A 66 2.27 3.54 12.02
CA TYR A 66 3.32 2.97 11.17
C TYR A 66 4.44 3.96 10.88
N GLY A 67 5.68 3.52 11.00
CA GLY A 67 6.86 4.29 10.59
C GLY A 67 6.96 5.69 11.20
N ARG A 68 7.32 6.71 10.40
CA ARG A 68 7.40 8.13 10.80
C ARG A 68 6.22 8.93 10.22
N ARG A 69 5.90 10.06 10.84
CA ARG A 69 4.92 11.04 10.30
C ARG A 69 5.45 11.69 9.02
N GLY A 70 4.55 12.02 8.11
CA GLY A 70 4.85 12.75 6.87
C GLY A 70 4.97 11.86 5.64
N ALA A 71 4.97 12.50 4.46
CA ALA A 71 5.22 11.83 3.19
C ALA A 71 6.69 11.36 3.11
N GLY A 72 6.91 10.22 2.46
CA GLY A 72 8.23 9.69 2.17
C GLY A 72 8.68 10.03 0.75
N ASP A 73 9.99 10.04 0.53
CA ASP A 73 10.58 10.41 -0.76
C ASP A 73 10.20 9.42 -1.88
N TRP A 74 10.07 8.13 -1.51
CA TRP A 74 9.73 7.06 -2.45
C TRP A 74 8.41 6.37 -2.12
N ILE A 75 8.15 6.13 -0.83
CA ILE A 75 6.97 5.42 -0.38
C ILE A 75 6.24 6.27 0.65
N THR A 76 4.97 6.57 0.36
CA THR A 76 4.04 7.19 1.30
C THR A 76 2.87 6.25 1.52
N VAL A 77 2.57 5.96 2.79
CA VAL A 77 1.36 5.31 3.24
C VAL A 77 0.35 6.39 3.59
N TRP A 78 -0.77 6.41 2.88
CA TRP A 78 -1.86 7.34 3.14
C TRP A 78 -2.92 6.63 3.94
N VAL A 79 -3.09 7.01 5.21
CA VAL A 79 -4.09 6.41 6.11
C VAL A 79 -5.19 7.39 6.44
N ARG A 80 -6.44 6.93 6.43
CA ARG A 80 -7.59 7.60 7.02
C ARG A 80 -8.46 6.57 7.75
N ASP A 81 -9.49 7.03 8.44
CA ASP A 81 -10.45 6.12 9.05
C ASP A 81 -11.12 5.25 7.95
N GLY A 82 -11.05 3.93 8.11
CA GLY A 82 -11.60 2.96 7.16
C GLY A 82 -10.82 2.73 5.86
N HIS A 83 -9.70 3.44 5.57
CA HIS A 83 -8.97 3.23 4.31
C HIS A 83 -7.47 3.49 4.40
N VAL A 84 -6.68 2.71 3.65
CA VAL A 84 -5.25 2.91 3.51
C VAL A 84 -4.80 2.57 2.08
N PHE A 85 -3.85 3.33 1.55
CA PHE A 85 -3.23 3.06 0.26
C PHE A 85 -1.78 3.53 0.20
N LEU A 86 -1.08 3.22 -0.90
CA LEU A 86 0.33 3.56 -1.10
C LEU A 86 0.53 4.53 -2.26
N THR A 87 1.52 5.41 -2.13
CA THR A 87 2.22 6.01 -3.28
C THR A 87 3.62 5.42 -3.31
N ILE A 88 4.06 4.90 -4.46
CA ILE A 88 5.37 4.26 -4.66
C ILE A 88 6.01 4.88 -5.91
N GLY A 89 7.13 5.58 -5.75
CA GLY A 89 7.80 6.25 -6.86
C GLY A 89 6.92 7.26 -7.59
N GLY A 90 5.97 7.88 -6.89
CA GLY A 90 5.00 8.83 -7.45
C GLY A 90 3.71 8.21 -7.99
N ALA A 91 3.63 6.89 -8.21
CA ALA A 91 2.42 6.22 -8.65
C ALA A 91 1.56 5.76 -7.47
N ARG A 92 0.23 5.90 -7.58
CA ARG A 92 -0.72 5.45 -6.55
C ARG A 92 -1.04 3.97 -6.73
N PHE A 93 -0.96 3.20 -5.65
CA PHE A 93 -1.41 1.82 -5.55
C PHE A 93 -2.48 1.72 -4.47
N ASP A 94 -3.70 1.36 -4.86
CA ASP A 94 -4.90 1.51 -4.05
C ASP A 94 -5.84 0.30 -4.26
N ALA A 95 -6.53 -0.14 -3.21
CA ALA A 95 -7.55 -1.18 -3.26
C ALA A 95 -8.82 -0.63 -2.60
N MET A 96 -9.74 -0.12 -3.41
CA MET A 96 -10.78 0.82 -2.98
C MET A 96 -12.09 0.16 -2.52
N GLY A 97 -12.20 -1.17 -2.57
CA GLY A 97 -13.45 -1.89 -2.28
C GLY A 97 -14.24 -2.20 -3.54
N GLU A 98 -15.07 -3.25 -3.51
CA GLU A 98 -15.87 -3.69 -4.67
C GLU A 98 -16.71 -2.55 -5.27
N ASP A 99 -17.33 -1.73 -4.43
CA ASP A 99 -18.20 -0.62 -4.84
C ASP A 99 -17.46 0.59 -5.43
N SER A 100 -16.13 0.60 -5.38
CA SER A 100 -15.32 1.79 -5.62
C SER A 100 -14.08 1.50 -6.45
N HIS A 101 -14.20 0.62 -7.44
CA HIS A 101 -13.17 0.16 -8.39
C HIS A 101 -12.47 -1.16 -8.02
N GLY A 102 -12.94 -1.92 -7.03
CA GLY A 102 -12.46 -3.28 -6.78
C GLY A 102 -11.09 -3.37 -6.11
N GLY A 103 -10.39 -4.48 -6.38
CA GLY A 103 -9.16 -4.85 -5.70
C GLY A 103 -7.93 -4.01 -6.06
N PRO A 104 -6.75 -4.39 -5.54
CA PRO A 104 -5.53 -3.62 -5.70
C PRO A 104 -5.16 -3.36 -7.15
N LYS A 105 -4.89 -2.09 -7.49
CA LYS A 105 -4.37 -1.70 -8.80
C LYS A 105 -3.58 -0.40 -8.73
N TRP A 106 -2.87 -0.14 -9.83
CA TRP A 106 -2.17 1.13 -10.06
C TRP A 106 -3.10 2.18 -10.63
N PHE A 107 -2.90 3.41 -10.18
CA PHE A 107 -3.56 4.61 -10.69
C PHE A 107 -2.50 5.64 -11.07
N THR A 108 -2.65 6.20 -12.26
CA THR A 108 -1.86 7.33 -12.75
C THR A 108 -2.42 8.67 -12.31
N SER A 109 -3.68 8.71 -11.85
CA SER A 109 -4.34 9.92 -11.36
C SER A 109 -4.07 10.17 -9.89
N GLU A 110 -3.81 11.44 -9.57
CA GLU A 110 -3.75 11.92 -8.20
C GLU A 110 -5.13 11.81 -7.54
N ARG A 111 -5.14 11.42 -6.26
CA ARG A 111 -6.33 11.45 -5.41
C ARG A 111 -6.20 12.60 -4.44
N SER A 112 -7.32 13.25 -4.10
CA SER A 112 -7.34 14.16 -2.96
C SER A 112 -6.91 13.44 -1.68
N THR A 113 -5.78 13.85 -1.12
CA THR A 113 -5.20 13.34 0.13
C THR A 113 -5.59 14.19 1.34
N ARG A 114 -6.49 15.18 1.20
CA ARG A 114 -6.84 16.15 2.27
C ARG A 114 -7.31 15.52 3.59
N LYS A 115 -7.90 14.32 3.56
CA LYS A 115 -8.36 13.59 4.76
C LYS A 115 -7.43 12.44 5.17
N PHE A 116 -6.29 12.29 4.50
CA PHE A 116 -5.33 11.25 4.77
C PHE A 116 -4.15 11.80 5.56
N THR A 117 -3.75 11.04 6.58
CA THR A 117 -2.51 11.28 7.32
C THR A 117 -1.38 10.53 6.61
N PRO A 118 -0.37 11.23 6.06
CA PRO A 118 0.76 10.57 5.42
C PRO A 118 1.70 9.97 6.47
N ARG A 119 2.17 8.76 6.18
CA ARG A 119 3.16 8.02 6.95
C ARG A 119 4.24 7.50 6.00
N ARG A 120 5.46 7.34 6.52
CA ARG A 120 6.58 6.82 5.74
C ARG A 120 7.32 5.70 6.48
N PRO A 121 7.91 4.74 5.75
CA PRO A 121 8.76 3.72 6.36
C PRO A 121 9.92 4.31 7.18
N LYS A 122 10.43 3.55 8.15
CA LYS A 122 11.72 3.82 8.80
C LYS A 122 12.78 3.08 8.00
N THR A 123 13.33 3.73 6.98
CA THR A 123 14.43 3.22 6.13
C THR A 123 15.76 3.75 6.60
#